data_AF-A0A436G2J5-F1
#
_entry.id   AF-A0A436G2J5-F1
#
_cell.length_a   1.000
_cell.length_b   1.000
_cell.length_c   1.000
_cell.angle_alpha   90.00
_cell.angle_beta   90.00
_cell.angle_gamma   90.00
#
_symmetry.space_group_name_H-M   'P 1'
#
loop_
_entity.id
_entity.type
_entity.pdbx_description
1 polymer ?
#
loop_
_entity_poly.entity_id
_entity_poly.type
_entity_poly.pdbx_seq_one_letter_code
_entity_poly.pdbx_strand_id
1 'polypeptide(L)'
;MQGFIEFLASLAPTSLMPVAILLLAAGAAAVAWPVVMAKGDRNEVMRRLRVDNGPVAAKPEPVQKKNTGVVREKAVKRAQEFYARSDPENVARLRMKLIQAGYMEPRAVGTFFLIRFSAMIGTAIGVFVLNRWMASPDATMASRWTFVILSGAAGYFLPGLVLSQKVRERRREYRNGFPDFMDLMIVCSDAGMSMEAGIERVSKE
;
A
#
# COMPACT_ATOMS: atom_id res chain seq x y z
N MET A 1 -34.99 -28.81 -6.61
CA MET A 1 -34.03 -29.08 -5.51
C MET A 1 -32.94 -30.10 -5.87
N GLN A 2 -33.13 -30.98 -6.87
CA GLN A 2 -32.09 -31.93 -7.31
C GLN A 2 -30.91 -31.27 -8.06
N GLY A 3 -31.15 -30.23 -8.87
CA GLY A 3 -30.06 -29.52 -9.57
C GLY A 3 -29.11 -28.72 -8.67
N PHE A 4 -29.54 -28.34 -7.46
CA PHE A 4 -28.67 -27.66 -6.48
C PHE A 4 -27.73 -28.65 -5.78
N ILE A 5 -28.18 -29.91 -5.64
CA ILE A 5 -27.39 -31.01 -5.07
C ILE A 5 -26.36 -31.51 -6.10
N GLU A 6 -26.71 -31.56 -7.39
CA GLU A 6 -25.72 -31.86 -8.45
C GLU A 6 -24.70 -30.73 -8.65
N PHE A 7 -25.11 -29.46 -8.49
CA PHE A 7 -24.18 -28.33 -8.51
C PHE A 7 -23.19 -28.39 -7.33
N LEU A 8 -23.66 -28.77 -6.14
CA LEU A 8 -22.81 -29.05 -4.97
C LEU A 8 -21.92 -30.29 -5.14
N ALA A 9 -22.38 -31.30 -5.90
CA ALA A 9 -21.62 -32.52 -6.19
C ALA A 9 -20.54 -32.34 -7.28
N SER A 10 -20.75 -31.42 -8.23
CA SER A 10 -19.72 -31.04 -9.21
C SER A 10 -18.62 -30.15 -8.61
N LEU A 11 -18.82 -29.65 -7.38
CA LEU A 11 -17.93 -28.75 -6.66
C LEU A 11 -16.83 -29.47 -5.83
N ALA A 12 -16.66 -30.77 -6.02
CA ALA A 12 -15.47 -31.50 -5.60
C ALA A 12 -15.06 -32.47 -6.71
N PRO A 13 -13.76 -32.78 -6.96
CA PRO A 13 -12.48 -32.20 -6.54
C PRO A 13 -11.61 -31.76 -7.75
N THR A 14 -12.19 -31.53 -8.94
CA THR A 14 -11.45 -31.28 -10.19
C THR A 14 -11.50 -29.82 -10.69
N SER A 15 -12.46 -29.01 -10.27
CA SER A 15 -12.61 -27.60 -10.69
C SER A 15 -12.27 -26.60 -9.59
N LEU A 16 -11.34 -26.96 -8.71
CA LEU A 16 -10.98 -26.12 -7.57
C LEU A 16 -9.81 -25.18 -7.95
N MET A 17 -9.15 -25.42 -9.10
CA MET A 17 -8.18 -24.53 -9.79
C MET A 17 -8.64 -23.06 -9.92
N PRO A 18 -9.87 -22.75 -10.39
CA PRO A 18 -10.38 -21.38 -10.44
C PRO A 18 -10.54 -20.75 -9.05
N VAL A 19 -10.75 -21.53 -8.00
CA VAL A 19 -10.87 -21.03 -6.62
C VAL A 19 -9.49 -20.64 -6.06
N ALA A 20 -8.44 -21.42 -6.36
CA ALA A 20 -7.06 -21.06 -6.04
C ALA A 20 -6.59 -19.81 -6.81
N ILE A 21 -6.93 -19.72 -8.09
CA ILE A 21 -6.62 -18.54 -8.91
C ILE A 21 -7.42 -17.33 -8.43
N LEU A 22 -8.69 -17.49 -8.03
CA LEU A 22 -9.49 -16.43 -7.42
C LEU A 22 -8.95 -15.98 -6.07
N LEU A 23 -8.43 -16.89 -5.24
CA LEU A 23 -7.85 -16.55 -3.94
C LEU A 23 -6.46 -15.93 -4.05
N LEU A 24 -5.62 -16.40 -4.99
CA LEU A 24 -4.35 -15.74 -5.32
C LEU A 24 -4.59 -14.40 -6.01
N ALA A 25 -5.59 -14.29 -6.88
CA ALA A 25 -6.01 -13.03 -7.47
C ALA A 25 -6.67 -12.12 -6.42
N ALA A 26 -7.38 -12.64 -5.43
CA ALA A 26 -7.92 -11.86 -4.32
C ALA A 26 -6.85 -11.42 -3.33
N GLY A 27 -5.82 -12.24 -3.09
CA GLY A 27 -4.63 -11.86 -2.31
C GLY A 27 -3.78 -10.84 -3.07
N ALA A 28 -3.55 -11.06 -4.36
CA ALA A 28 -2.89 -10.10 -5.24
C ALA A 28 -3.72 -8.82 -5.37
N ALA A 29 -5.05 -8.89 -5.42
CA ALA A 29 -5.95 -7.74 -5.42
C ALA A 29 -5.98 -7.06 -4.04
N ALA A 30 -5.90 -7.78 -2.93
CA ALA A 30 -5.84 -7.18 -1.59
C ALA A 30 -4.50 -6.47 -1.33
N VAL A 31 -3.42 -6.90 -1.98
CA VAL A 31 -2.11 -6.23 -1.98
C VAL A 31 -2.05 -5.12 -3.04
N ALA A 32 -2.66 -5.33 -4.20
CA ALA A 32 -2.72 -4.36 -5.27
C ALA A 32 -3.70 -3.23 -4.96
N TRP A 33 -4.81 -3.48 -4.26
CA TRP A 33 -5.82 -2.47 -3.90
C TRP A 33 -5.25 -1.30 -3.10
N PRO A 34 -4.43 -1.49 -2.05
CA PRO A 34 -3.77 -0.37 -1.38
C PRO A 34 -2.66 0.26 -2.24
N VAL A 35 -1.98 -0.49 -3.11
CA VAL A 35 -0.95 0.04 -4.03
C VAL A 35 -1.57 0.87 -5.17
N VAL A 36 -2.77 0.48 -5.62
CA VAL A 36 -3.57 1.13 -6.67
C VAL A 36 -4.41 2.27 -6.08
N MET A 37 -4.86 2.18 -4.83
CA MET A 37 -5.51 3.28 -4.10
C MET A 37 -4.51 4.32 -3.60
N ALA A 38 -3.24 3.97 -3.36
CA ALA A 38 -2.17 4.95 -3.16
C ALA A 38 -1.84 5.77 -4.43
N LYS A 39 -2.29 5.30 -5.61
CA LYS A 39 -2.35 6.11 -6.83
C LYS A 39 -3.42 7.23 -6.71
N GLY A 40 -4.38 7.09 -5.79
CA GLY A 40 -5.41 8.07 -5.44
C GLY A 40 -4.95 9.25 -4.59
N ASP A 41 -3.79 9.18 -3.92
CA ASP A 41 -3.23 10.34 -3.18
C ASP A 41 -2.80 11.47 -4.13
N ARG A 42 -2.47 11.15 -5.39
CA ARG A 42 -2.29 12.18 -6.43
C ARG A 42 -3.59 12.96 -6.67
N ASN A 43 -4.75 12.32 -6.56
CA ASN A 43 -6.05 13.00 -6.63
C ASN A 43 -6.35 13.81 -5.38
N GLU A 44 -5.89 13.42 -4.19
CA GLU A 44 -6.12 14.23 -2.98
C GLU A 44 -5.22 15.46 -2.92
N VAL A 45 -3.96 15.35 -3.36
CA VAL A 45 -3.05 16.50 -3.52
C VAL A 45 -3.53 17.42 -4.66
N MET A 46 -3.93 16.86 -5.81
CA MET A 46 -4.58 17.63 -6.89
C MET A 46 -5.92 18.23 -6.45
N ARG A 47 -6.66 17.59 -5.56
CA ARG A 47 -7.91 18.14 -5.01
C ARG A 47 -7.64 19.30 -4.05
N ARG A 48 -6.53 19.30 -3.31
CA ARG A 48 -6.11 20.44 -2.48
C ARG A 48 -5.56 21.60 -3.32
N LEU A 49 -4.81 21.30 -4.39
CA LEU A 49 -4.38 22.29 -5.38
C LEU A 49 -5.56 22.86 -6.20
N ARG A 50 -6.61 22.08 -6.44
CA ARG A 50 -7.80 22.50 -7.20
C ARG A 50 -8.84 23.23 -6.35
N VAL A 51 -8.72 23.22 -5.02
CA VAL A 51 -9.62 23.97 -4.12
C VAL A 51 -9.20 25.45 -4.01
N ASP A 52 -8.02 25.83 -4.48
CA ASP A 52 -7.54 27.23 -4.40
C ASP A 52 -7.86 28.10 -5.63
N ASN A 53 -8.47 27.54 -6.69
CA ASN A 53 -8.71 28.25 -7.97
C ASN A 53 -10.17 28.24 -8.47
N GLY A 54 -11.17 28.12 -7.59
CA GLY A 54 -12.59 28.18 -7.98
C GLY A 54 -13.37 29.25 -7.22
N PRO A 55 -14.18 30.11 -7.88
CA PRO A 55 -14.96 31.12 -7.18
C PRO A 55 -16.01 30.46 -6.27
N VAL A 56 -16.13 31.03 -5.07
CA VAL A 56 -17.07 30.66 -4.01
C VAL A 56 -18.51 30.65 -4.53
N ALA A 57 -19.14 29.47 -4.68
CA ALA A 57 -20.58 29.28 -4.50
C ALA A 57 -21.00 27.81 -4.44
N ALA A 58 -22.08 27.58 -3.69
CA ALA A 58 -22.92 26.38 -3.54
C ALA A 58 -22.43 25.27 -2.58
N LYS A 59 -22.95 25.39 -1.36
CA LYS A 59 -23.00 24.43 -0.25
C LYS A 59 -23.59 23.07 -0.71
N PRO A 60 -22.89 21.92 -0.53
CA PRO A 60 -23.52 20.60 -0.60
C PRO A 60 -23.76 20.01 0.80
N GLU A 61 -24.90 19.36 0.95
CA GLU A 61 -25.39 18.66 2.13
C GLU A 61 -24.39 17.63 2.74
N PRO A 62 -24.51 17.35 4.05
CA PRO A 62 -23.58 16.46 4.74
C PRO A 62 -23.83 15.00 4.34
N VAL A 63 -22.96 14.46 3.50
CA VAL A 63 -22.88 13.02 3.25
C VAL A 63 -22.46 12.34 4.56
N GLN A 64 -23.40 11.65 5.20
CA GLN A 64 -23.19 10.80 6.37
C GLN A 64 -22.08 9.77 6.10
N LYS A 65 -20.87 10.04 6.62
CA LYS A 65 -19.81 9.03 6.71
C LYS A 65 -20.16 8.07 7.86
N LYS A 66 -20.77 6.94 7.48
CA LYS A 66 -21.03 5.74 8.29
C LYS A 66 -19.81 5.39 9.17
N ASN A 67 -20.09 5.05 10.43
CA ASN A 67 -19.21 4.78 11.59
C ASN A 67 -17.98 3.84 11.43
N THR A 68 -17.58 3.43 10.22
CA THR A 68 -16.38 2.60 9.97
C THR A 68 -15.07 3.36 10.14
N GLY A 69 -15.09 4.69 10.02
CA GLY A 69 -13.91 5.55 10.22
C GLY A 69 -13.40 5.55 11.67
N VAL A 70 -14.30 5.50 12.65
CA VAL A 70 -13.96 5.61 14.07
C VAL A 70 -13.27 4.34 14.59
N VAL A 71 -13.69 3.16 14.11
CA VAL A 71 -13.09 1.87 14.48
C VAL A 71 -11.71 1.71 13.83
N ARG A 72 -11.57 2.07 12.54
CA ARG A 72 -10.28 2.07 11.85
C ARG A 72 -9.32 3.09 12.46
N GLU A 73 -9.80 4.28 12.82
CA GLU A 73 -8.99 5.29 13.48
C GLU A 73 -8.54 4.86 14.88
N LYS A 74 -9.43 4.28 15.68
CA LYS A 74 -9.10 3.75 17.01
C LYS A 74 -8.13 2.56 16.93
N ALA A 75 -8.30 1.67 15.95
CA ALA A 75 -7.38 0.56 15.71
C ALA A 75 -6.00 1.05 15.27
N VAL A 76 -5.94 2.07 14.39
CA VAL A 76 -4.67 2.68 13.96
C VAL A 76 -3.98 3.42 15.11
N LYS A 77 -4.72 4.17 15.93
CA LYS A 77 -4.16 4.85 17.11
C LYS A 77 -3.65 3.85 18.17
N ARG A 78 -4.44 2.82 18.51
CA ARG A 78 -4.02 1.75 19.42
C ARG A 78 -2.81 1.00 18.89
N ALA A 79 -2.77 0.69 17.59
CA ALA A 79 -1.59 0.07 16.98
C ALA A 79 -0.38 1.01 17.04
N GLN A 80 -0.53 2.29 16.69
CA GLN A 80 0.57 3.26 16.79
C GLN A 80 1.11 3.39 18.22
N GLU A 81 0.24 3.46 19.21
CA GLU A 81 0.62 3.65 20.62
C GLU A 81 1.24 2.37 21.20
N PHE A 82 0.77 1.19 20.80
CA PHE A 82 1.35 -0.10 21.19
C PHE A 82 2.71 -0.35 20.51
N TYR A 83 2.87 0.04 19.23
CA TYR A 83 4.13 -0.11 18.48
C TYR A 83 5.18 0.95 18.84
N ALA A 84 4.77 2.19 19.13
CA ALA A 84 5.69 3.22 19.61
C ALA A 84 6.29 2.87 20.99
N ARG A 85 5.59 2.05 21.78
CA ARG A 85 6.03 1.63 23.11
C ARG A 85 6.95 0.39 23.09
N SER A 86 6.92 -0.40 22.01
CA SER A 86 7.68 -1.66 21.92
C SER A 86 9.04 -1.50 21.24
N ASP A 87 9.22 -0.55 20.31
CA ASP A 87 10.54 -0.23 19.72
C ASP A 87 10.53 1.13 18.96
N PRO A 88 10.77 2.27 19.64
CA PRO A 88 10.59 3.60 19.06
C PRO A 88 11.56 3.89 17.90
N GLU A 89 12.77 3.29 17.91
CA GLU A 89 13.79 3.58 16.91
C GLU A 89 13.46 2.94 15.56
N ASN A 90 13.02 1.67 15.56
CA ASN A 90 12.62 0.98 14.34
C ASN A 90 11.38 1.61 13.70
N VAL A 91 10.44 2.08 14.52
CA VAL A 91 9.25 2.82 14.06
C VAL A 91 9.63 4.17 13.47
N ALA A 92 10.56 4.90 14.09
CA ALA A 92 11.05 6.18 13.56
C ALA A 92 11.74 5.99 12.20
N ARG A 93 12.61 4.98 12.07
CA ARG A 93 13.27 4.63 10.79
C ARG A 93 12.25 4.27 9.70
N LEU A 94 11.23 3.48 10.04
CA LEU A 94 10.15 3.13 9.13
C LEU A 94 9.33 4.36 8.71
N ARG A 95 8.99 5.24 9.65
CA ARG A 95 8.30 6.51 9.38
C ARG A 95 9.10 7.36 8.41
N MET A 96 10.42 7.49 8.61
CA MET A 96 11.27 8.24 7.68
C MET A 96 11.29 7.61 6.28
N LYS A 97 11.33 6.27 6.17
CA LYS A 97 11.21 5.59 4.86
C LYS A 97 9.85 5.82 4.20
N LEU A 98 8.77 5.83 4.96
CA LEU A 98 7.42 6.11 4.44
C LEU A 98 7.31 7.54 3.94
N ILE A 99 7.88 8.51 4.66
CA ILE A 99 7.96 9.92 4.22
C ILE A 99 8.76 10.03 2.91
N GLN A 100 9.91 9.36 2.81
CA GLN A 100 10.70 9.33 1.57
C GLN A 100 9.96 8.67 0.40
N ALA A 101 9.03 7.76 0.67
CA ALA A 101 8.15 7.16 -0.34
C ALA A 101 6.97 8.07 -0.73
N GLY A 102 6.78 9.20 -0.04
CA GLY A 102 5.71 10.17 -0.27
C GLY A 102 4.51 10.05 0.69
N TYR A 103 4.55 9.15 1.68
CA TYR A 103 3.47 8.99 2.66
C TYR A 103 3.75 9.83 3.91
N MET A 104 3.16 11.02 3.95
CA MET A 104 3.37 12.02 5.02
C MET A 104 2.50 11.77 6.26
N GLU A 105 1.43 10.97 6.13
CA GLU A 105 0.43 10.83 7.18
C GLU A 105 0.95 10.07 8.42
N PRO A 106 0.62 10.52 9.66
CA PRO A 106 0.96 9.77 10.87
C PRO A 106 0.41 8.33 10.88
N ARG A 107 -0.76 8.13 10.26
CA ARG A 107 -1.44 6.83 10.14
C ARG A 107 -0.77 5.86 9.17
N ALA A 108 0.19 6.32 8.35
CA ALA A 108 0.88 5.51 7.36
C ALA A 108 1.65 4.36 8.00
N VAL A 109 2.26 4.58 9.17
CA VAL A 109 3.00 3.56 9.91
C VAL A 109 2.09 2.40 10.31
N GLY A 110 0.93 2.71 10.92
CA GLY A 110 -0.05 1.69 11.32
C GLY A 110 -0.60 0.93 10.11
N THR A 111 -0.89 1.64 9.02
CA THR A 111 -1.38 1.02 7.77
C THR A 111 -0.33 0.10 7.15
N PHE A 112 0.95 0.46 7.20
CA PHE A 112 2.04 -0.39 6.73
C PHE A 112 2.15 -1.69 7.53
N PHE A 113 2.03 -1.64 8.87
CA PHE A 113 2.01 -2.85 9.67
C PHE A 113 0.81 -3.74 9.33
N LEU A 114 -0.38 -3.16 9.15
CA LEU A 114 -1.55 -3.92 8.71
C LEU A 114 -1.31 -4.63 7.37
N ILE A 115 -0.73 -3.92 6.39
CA ILE A 115 -0.35 -4.52 5.10
C ILE A 115 0.66 -5.66 5.33
N ARG A 116 1.67 -5.43 6.17
CA ARG A 116 2.72 -6.40 6.46
C ARG A 116 2.22 -7.69 7.12
N PHE A 117 1.36 -7.56 8.12
CA PHE A 117 0.71 -8.72 8.76
C PHE A 117 -0.29 -9.40 7.83
N SER A 118 -1.09 -8.63 7.09
CA SER A 118 -2.03 -9.20 6.11
C SER A 118 -1.32 -9.98 5.01
N ALA A 119 -0.16 -9.51 4.54
CA ALA A 119 0.65 -10.20 3.55
C ALA A 119 1.23 -11.51 4.12
N MET A 120 1.78 -11.48 5.34
CA MET A 120 2.30 -12.68 6.01
C MET A 120 1.20 -13.73 6.21
N ILE A 121 0.04 -13.32 6.74
CA ILE A 121 -1.09 -14.23 6.99
C ILE A 121 -1.67 -14.74 5.67
N GLY A 122 -1.80 -13.86 4.67
CA GLY A 122 -2.30 -14.22 3.34
C GLY A 122 -1.43 -15.25 2.63
N THR A 123 -0.10 -15.10 2.65
CA THR A 123 0.80 -16.09 2.06
C THR A 123 0.83 -17.39 2.85
N ALA A 124 0.83 -17.33 4.19
CA ALA A 124 0.81 -18.51 5.03
C ALA A 124 -0.46 -19.36 4.81
N ILE A 125 -1.64 -18.73 4.80
CA ILE A 125 -2.91 -19.41 4.52
C ILE A 125 -2.94 -19.93 3.08
N GLY A 126 -2.51 -19.12 2.11
CA GLY A 126 -2.46 -19.52 0.70
C GLY A 126 -1.62 -20.78 0.48
N VAL A 127 -0.41 -20.82 1.06
CA VAL A 127 0.47 -21.99 0.95
C VAL A 127 -0.03 -23.17 1.78
N PHE A 128 -0.66 -22.94 2.92
CA PHE A 128 -1.29 -24.03 3.69
C PHE A 128 -2.39 -24.72 2.89
N VAL A 129 -3.28 -23.94 2.24
CA VAL A 129 -4.35 -24.47 1.38
C VAL A 129 -3.78 -25.19 0.16
N LEU A 130 -2.77 -24.60 -0.50
CA LEU A 130 -2.08 -25.25 -1.63
C LEU A 130 -1.41 -26.56 -1.22
N ASN A 131 -0.71 -26.58 -0.08
CA ASN A 131 -0.05 -27.78 0.43
C ASN A 131 -1.07 -28.88 0.76
N ARG A 132 -2.19 -28.53 1.39
CA ARG A 132 -3.27 -29.48 1.72
C ARG A 132 -3.89 -30.14 0.48
N TRP A 133 -3.77 -29.52 -0.68
CA TRP A 133 -4.42 -29.95 -1.91
C TRP A 133 -3.45 -30.56 -2.93
N MET A 134 -2.19 -30.11 -2.95
CA MET A 134 -1.10 -30.72 -3.73
C MET A 134 -0.35 -31.82 -2.98
N ALA A 135 -0.71 -32.09 -1.72
CA ALA A 135 -0.02 -33.07 -0.89
C ALA A 135 -0.10 -34.48 -1.49
N SER A 136 1.03 -34.96 -2.02
CA SER A 136 1.29 -36.38 -2.19
C SER A 136 1.33 -37.08 -0.82
N PRO A 137 0.87 -38.34 -0.71
CA PRO A 137 0.85 -39.09 0.55
C PRO A 137 2.23 -39.18 1.23
N ASP A 138 3.31 -39.10 0.45
CA ASP A 138 4.70 -39.30 0.92
C ASP A 138 5.35 -38.05 1.55
N ALA A 139 4.69 -36.88 1.53
CA ALA A 139 5.25 -35.68 2.13
C ALA A 139 5.12 -35.71 3.67
N THR A 140 6.25 -35.93 4.36
CA THR A 140 6.39 -35.86 5.82
C THR A 140 5.75 -34.60 6.40
N MET A 141 5.01 -34.70 7.51
CA MET A 141 4.39 -33.55 8.17
C MET A 141 5.37 -32.39 8.41
N ALA A 142 6.62 -32.71 8.78
CA ALA A 142 7.67 -31.72 8.98
C ALA A 142 7.94 -30.86 7.73
N SER A 143 8.06 -31.45 6.53
CA SER A 143 8.36 -30.68 5.31
C SER A 143 7.23 -29.73 4.93
N ARG A 144 5.98 -30.11 5.21
CA ARG A 144 4.79 -29.27 4.97
C ARG A 144 4.79 -28.02 5.85
N TRP A 145 5.05 -28.19 7.15
CA TRP A 145 5.13 -27.07 8.08
C TRP A 145 6.32 -26.15 7.77
N THR A 146 7.48 -26.70 7.41
CA THR A 146 8.64 -25.91 6.99
C THR A 146 8.31 -25.02 5.78
N PHE A 147 7.61 -25.56 4.78
CA PHE A 147 7.26 -24.79 3.58
C PHE A 147 6.27 -23.64 3.87
N VAL A 148 5.29 -23.88 4.73
CA VAL A 148 4.33 -22.85 5.17
C VAL A 148 5.03 -21.74 5.96
N ILE A 149 5.91 -22.10 6.90
CA ILE A 149 6.67 -21.13 7.69
C ILE A 149 7.58 -20.29 6.77
N LEU A 150 8.28 -20.93 5.83
CA LEU A 150 9.17 -20.25 4.89
C LEU A 150 8.41 -19.28 3.98
N SER A 151 7.23 -19.68 3.49
CA SER A 151 6.39 -18.80 2.67
C SER A 151 5.78 -17.63 3.47
N GLY A 152 5.37 -17.88 4.72
CA GLY A 152 4.94 -16.81 5.63
C GLY A 152 6.05 -15.80 5.88
N ALA A 153 7.28 -16.27 6.14
CA ALA A 153 8.45 -15.42 6.28
C ALA A 153 8.72 -14.61 5.00
N ALA A 154 8.66 -15.23 3.82
CA ALA A 154 8.81 -14.53 2.54
C ALA A 154 7.73 -13.44 2.34
N GLY A 155 6.47 -13.73 2.68
CA GLY A 155 5.36 -12.77 2.63
C GLY A 155 5.55 -11.56 3.54
N TYR A 156 6.21 -11.74 4.68
CA TYR A 156 6.54 -10.64 5.60
C TYR A 156 7.58 -9.66 5.03
N PHE A 157 8.55 -10.13 4.24
CA PHE A 157 9.57 -9.27 3.65
C PHE A 157 9.07 -8.47 2.43
N LEU A 158 8.07 -8.99 1.73
CA LEU A 158 7.60 -8.46 0.46
C LEU A 158 7.17 -6.98 0.52
N PRO A 159 6.37 -6.51 1.49
CA PRO A 159 5.99 -5.09 1.59
C PRO A 159 7.17 -4.15 1.86
N GLY A 160 8.21 -4.64 2.55
CA GLY A 160 9.43 -3.86 2.80
C GLY A 160 10.26 -3.64 1.52
N LEU A 161 10.29 -4.64 0.65
CA LEU A 161 10.97 -4.55 -0.65
C LEU A 161 10.26 -3.56 -1.57
N VAL A 162 8.94 -3.66 -1.68
CA VAL A 162 8.11 -2.73 -2.48
C VAL A 162 8.28 -1.29 -1.99
N LEU A 163 8.29 -1.06 -0.68
CA LEU A 163 8.53 0.27 -0.11
C LEU A 163 9.91 0.82 -0.52
N SER A 164 10.95 0.00 -0.44
CA SER A 164 12.32 0.41 -0.78
C SER A 164 12.46 0.72 -2.28
N GLN A 165 11.76 -0.02 -3.15
CA GLN A 165 11.69 0.27 -4.58
C GLN A 165 11.03 1.62 -4.86
N LYS A 166 9.87 1.90 -4.21
CA LYS A 166 9.20 3.21 -4.33
C LYS A 166 10.08 4.38 -3.89
N VAL A 167 10.81 4.23 -2.78
CA VAL A 167 11.77 5.26 -2.33
C VAL A 167 12.85 5.49 -3.38
N ARG A 168 13.38 4.41 -3.99
CA ARG A 168 14.41 4.49 -5.03
C ARG A 168 13.89 5.18 -6.30
N GLU A 169 12.67 4.89 -6.71
CA GLU A 169 12.00 5.54 -7.85
C GLU A 169 11.87 7.05 -7.62
N ARG A 170 11.31 7.46 -6.48
CA ARG A 170 11.18 8.88 -6.12
C ARG A 170 12.52 9.60 -6.04
N ARG A 171 13.53 8.96 -5.44
CA ARG A 171 14.89 9.52 -5.39
C ARG A 171 15.47 9.71 -6.80
N ARG A 172 15.17 8.79 -7.73
CA ARG A 172 15.60 8.91 -9.12
C ARG A 172 14.87 10.04 -9.84
N GLU A 173 13.56 10.19 -9.63
CA GLU A 173 12.76 11.31 -10.15
C GLU A 173 13.35 12.65 -9.69
N TYR A 174 13.58 12.82 -8.38
CA TYR A 174 14.14 14.07 -7.84
C TYR A 174 15.56 14.35 -8.34
N ARG A 175 16.42 13.34 -8.41
CA ARG A 175 17.78 13.52 -8.93
C ARG A 175 17.78 13.90 -10.41
N ASN A 176 16.85 13.39 -11.19
CA ASN A 176 16.76 13.69 -12.61
C ASN A 176 16.14 15.07 -12.87
N GLY A 177 15.19 15.53 -12.05
CA GLY A 177 14.58 16.86 -12.19
C GLY A 177 15.40 18.00 -11.59
N PHE A 178 16.31 17.72 -10.66
CA PHE A 178 17.10 18.75 -9.99
C PHE A 178 18.00 19.59 -10.94
N PRO A 179 18.72 19.00 -11.91
CA PRO A 179 19.53 19.79 -12.85
C PRO A 179 18.69 20.72 -13.73
N ASP A 180 17.52 20.25 -14.18
CA ASP A 180 16.58 21.02 -15.00
C ASP A 180 16.01 22.23 -14.23
N PHE A 181 15.62 22.00 -12.97
CA PHE A 181 15.27 23.08 -12.05
C PHE A 181 16.42 24.09 -11.88
N MET A 182 17.67 23.63 -11.74
CA MET A 182 18.80 24.54 -11.60
C MET A 182 19.07 25.37 -12.86
N ASP A 183 18.89 24.79 -14.05
CA ASP A 183 19.06 25.53 -15.32
C ASP A 183 18.03 26.66 -15.45
N LEU A 184 16.76 26.34 -15.18
CA LEU A 184 15.67 27.34 -15.14
C LEU A 184 15.95 28.44 -14.09
N MET A 185 16.47 28.07 -12.92
CA MET A 185 16.84 29.03 -11.88
C MET A 185 18.01 29.93 -12.29
N ILE A 186 18.99 29.42 -13.04
CA ILE A 186 20.11 30.22 -13.58
C ILE A 186 19.59 31.25 -14.58
N VAL A 187 18.73 30.83 -15.53
CA VAL A 187 18.09 31.76 -16.48
C VAL A 187 17.28 32.84 -15.75
N CYS A 188 16.58 32.46 -14.68
CA CYS A 188 15.85 33.41 -13.84
C CYS A 188 16.78 34.43 -13.15
N SER A 189 17.95 33.99 -12.69
CA SER A 189 18.97 34.84 -12.09
C SER A 189 19.65 35.77 -13.09
N ASP A 190 19.94 35.29 -14.30
CA ASP A 190 20.54 36.09 -15.38
C ASP A 190 19.59 37.21 -15.85
N ALA A 191 18.27 36.98 -15.74
CA ALA A 191 17.24 37.98 -15.99
C ALA A 191 17.08 39.00 -14.83
N GLY A 192 17.80 38.83 -13.72
CA GLY A 192 17.74 39.73 -12.56
C GLY A 192 16.50 39.56 -11.69
N MET A 193 15.80 38.42 -11.73
CA MET A 193 14.66 38.15 -10.85
C MET A 193 15.12 37.86 -9.41
N SER A 194 14.33 38.28 -8.42
CA SER A 194 14.55 37.84 -7.04
C SER A 194 14.36 36.31 -6.94
N MET A 195 15.05 35.67 -5.98
CA MET A 195 15.01 34.21 -5.84
C MET A 195 13.59 33.70 -5.59
N GLU A 196 12.77 34.43 -4.83
CA GLU A 196 11.36 34.09 -4.60
C GLU A 196 10.53 34.17 -5.87
N ALA A 197 10.73 35.21 -6.70
CA ALA A 197 10.04 35.37 -7.98
C ALA A 197 10.46 34.30 -9.00
N GLY A 198 11.75 33.93 -9.01
CA GLY A 198 12.27 32.83 -9.82
C GLY A 198 11.61 31.49 -9.45
N ILE A 199 11.54 31.16 -8.16
CA ILE A 199 10.91 29.91 -7.69
C ILE A 199 9.42 29.87 -8.07
N GLU A 200 8.68 30.96 -7.88
CA GLU A 200 7.26 31.04 -8.23
C GLU A 200 7.03 30.85 -9.75
N ARG A 201 7.95 31.36 -10.58
CA ARG A 201 7.90 31.15 -12.03
C ARG A 201 8.23 29.71 -12.41
N VAL A 202 9.33 29.17 -11.90
CA VAL A 202 9.76 27.78 -12.20
C VAL A 202 8.76 26.75 -11.65
N SER A 203 8.05 27.06 -10.56
CA SER A 203 7.00 26.18 -10.02
C SER A 203 5.74 26.10 -10.88
N LYS A 204 5.55 27.03 -11.82
CA LYS A 204 4.44 27.05 -12.79
C LYS A 204 4.77 26.29 -14.08
N GLU A 205 6.04 26.01 -14.32
CA GLU A 205 6.54 25.17 -15.41
C GLU A 205 6.40 23.67 -15.05
#